data_AF-B9JEN2-F1
#
_entry.id   AF-B9JEN2-F1
#
_cell.length_a   1.000
_cell.length_b   1.000
_cell.length_c   1.000
_cell.angle_alpha   90.00
_cell.angle_beta   90.00
_cell.angle_gamma   90.00
#
_symmetry.space_group_name_H-M   'P 1'
#
loop_
_entity.id
_entity.type
_entity.pdbx_description
1 polymer ?
#
loop_
_entity_poly.entity_id
_entity_poly.type
_entity_poly.pdbx_seq_one_letter_code
_entity_poly.pdbx_strand_id
1 'polypeptide(L)'
;MFNFDEANKKGKEAIDTALKNYTDVNKGFQAIAAETAEYSKKSFQDGVSHFETLAGVKSFEAAFELQTSFVKSSYESFVAEATKLGEMYADLAKSAYKPFEAPIAAATKAAGKAASSVAPSA
;
A
#
# COMPACT_ATOMS: atom_id res chain seq x y z
N MET A 1 -4.39 44.94 -5.88
CA MET A 1 -4.93 44.33 -7.12
C MET A 1 -5.06 42.84 -6.88
N PHE A 2 -6.26 42.28 -6.98
CA PHE A 2 -6.44 40.82 -6.98
C PHE A 2 -5.79 40.26 -8.25
N ASN A 3 -4.74 39.46 -8.08
CA ASN A 3 -3.96 38.93 -9.20
C ASN A 3 -4.67 37.69 -9.76
N PHE A 4 -5.64 37.91 -10.64
CA PHE A 4 -6.49 36.86 -11.22
C PHE A 4 -5.69 35.77 -11.95
N ASP A 5 -4.55 36.12 -12.56
CA ASP A 5 -3.69 35.16 -13.25
C ASP A 5 -3.01 34.18 -12.29
N GLU A 6 -2.56 34.65 -11.11
CA GLU A 6 -2.04 33.76 -10.06
C GLU A 6 -3.13 32.86 -9.47
N ALA A 7 -4.34 33.38 -9.30
CA ALA A 7 -5.48 32.58 -8.81
C ALA A 7 -5.86 31.48 -9.82
N ASN A 8 -5.86 31.81 -11.12
CA ASN A 8 -6.14 30.86 -12.19
C ASN A 8 -5.06 29.77 -12.29
N LYS A 9 -3.78 30.16 -12.24
CA LYS A 9 -2.64 29.24 -12.24
C LYS A 9 -2.68 28.27 -11.05
N LYS A 10 -2.89 28.77 -9.83
CA LYS A 10 -3.03 27.94 -8.62
C LYS A 10 -4.22 26.97 -8.71
N GLY A 11 -5.34 27.42 -9.29
CA GLY A 11 -6.50 26.56 -9.53
C GLY A 11 -6.19 25.41 -10.49
N LYS A 12 -5.46 25.69 -11.58
CA LYS A 12 -5.03 24.66 -12.54
C LYS A 12 -4.07 23.65 -11.92
N GLU A 13 -3.06 24.13 -11.18
CA GLU A 13 -2.10 23.27 -10.47
C GLU A 13 -2.80 22.37 -9.43
N ALA A 14 -3.83 22.87 -8.74
CA ALA A 14 -4.63 22.09 -7.80
C ALA A 14 -5.43 20.98 -8.50
N ILE A 15 -6.06 21.28 -9.65
CA ILE A 15 -6.78 20.28 -10.45
C ILE A 15 -5.84 19.21 -11.00
N ASP A 16 -4.70 19.60 -11.57
CA ASP A 16 -3.71 18.67 -12.10
C ASP A 16 -3.17 17.75 -10.99
N THR A 17 -2.92 18.30 -9.80
CA THR A 17 -2.51 17.54 -8.62
C THR A 17 -3.58 16.56 -8.17
N ALA A 18 -4.85 16.97 -8.13
CA ALA A 18 -5.97 16.11 -7.75
C ALA A 18 -6.18 14.95 -8.76
N LEU A 19 -6.11 15.23 -10.07
CA LEU A 19 -6.23 14.23 -11.13
C LEU A 19 -5.09 13.21 -11.08
N LYS A 20 -3.86 13.68 -10.85
CA LYS A 20 -2.71 12.80 -10.67
C LYS A 20 -2.89 11.90 -9.45
N ASN A 21 -3.28 12.49 -8.31
CA ASN A 21 -3.53 11.73 -7.08
C ASN A 21 -4.59 10.65 -7.25
N TYR A 22 -5.71 10.99 -7.88
CA TYR A 22 -6.78 10.05 -8.20
C TYR A 22 -6.26 8.88 -9.05
N THR A 23 -5.46 9.18 -10.06
CA THR A 23 -4.85 8.17 -10.94
C THR A 23 -3.91 7.26 -10.15
N ASP A 24 -3.06 7.83 -9.29
CA ASP A 24 -2.09 7.08 -8.49
C ASP A 24 -2.79 6.15 -7.47
N VAL A 25 -3.85 6.63 -6.82
CA VAL A 25 -4.69 5.83 -5.92
C VAL A 25 -5.37 4.68 -6.68
N ASN A 26 -5.96 4.95 -7.84
CA ASN A 26 -6.57 3.90 -8.67
C ASN A 26 -5.56 2.83 -9.08
N LYS A 27 -4.35 3.24 -9.50
CA LYS A 27 -3.27 2.30 -9.83
C LYS A 27 -2.84 1.46 -8.63
N GLY A 28 -2.79 2.05 -7.44
CA GLY A 28 -2.48 1.32 -6.21
C GLY A 28 -3.51 0.21 -5.93
N PHE A 29 -4.81 0.50 -6.06
CA PHE A 29 -5.84 -0.54 -5.94
C PHE A 29 -5.73 -1.63 -7.02
N GLN A 30 -5.44 -1.25 -8.27
CA GLN A 30 -5.22 -2.22 -9.34
C GLN A 30 -4.01 -3.13 -9.06
N ALA A 31 -2.93 -2.58 -8.52
CA ALA A 31 -1.76 -3.35 -8.13
C ALA A 31 -2.08 -4.34 -7.01
N ILE A 32 -2.79 -3.91 -5.96
CA ILE A 32 -3.22 -4.78 -4.86
C ILE A 32 -4.10 -5.94 -5.36
N ALA A 33 -5.04 -5.65 -6.26
CA ALA A 33 -5.90 -6.66 -6.85
C ALA A 33 -5.12 -7.67 -7.70
N ALA A 34 -4.15 -7.19 -8.50
CA ALA A 34 -3.30 -8.05 -9.30
C ALA A 34 -2.43 -8.97 -8.44
N GLU A 35 -1.81 -8.42 -7.38
CA GLU A 35 -0.98 -9.18 -6.45
C GLU A 35 -1.80 -10.27 -5.75
N THR A 36 -2.98 -9.92 -5.20
CA THR A 36 -3.87 -10.87 -4.53
C THR A 36 -4.31 -12.00 -5.47
N ALA A 37 -4.57 -11.68 -6.75
CA ALA A 37 -4.93 -12.67 -7.75
C ALA A 37 -3.75 -13.60 -8.09
N GLU A 38 -2.54 -13.06 -8.19
CA GLU A 38 -1.32 -13.83 -8.43
C GLU A 38 -1.02 -14.78 -7.27
N TYR A 39 -1.07 -14.30 -6.02
CA TYR A 39 -0.93 -15.14 -4.84
C TYR A 39 -1.98 -16.25 -4.76
N SER A 40 -3.24 -15.93 -5.07
CA SER A 40 -4.33 -16.91 -5.07
C SER A 40 -4.09 -18.01 -6.12
N LYS A 41 -3.66 -17.63 -7.32
CA LYS A 41 -3.30 -18.57 -8.38
C LYS A 41 -2.13 -19.46 -7.96
N LYS A 42 -1.08 -18.87 -7.39
CA LYS A 42 0.08 -19.62 -6.89
C LYS A 42 -0.32 -20.61 -5.81
N SER A 43 -1.08 -20.16 -4.81
CA SER A 43 -1.55 -21.00 -3.69
C SER A 43 -2.37 -22.20 -4.18
N PHE A 44 -3.21 -22.00 -5.20
CA PHE A 44 -3.95 -23.09 -5.83
C PHE A 44 -3.02 -24.09 -6.54
N GLN A 45 -2.05 -23.61 -7.31
CA GLN A 45 -1.08 -24.46 -8.00
C GLN A 45 -0.23 -25.27 -7.01
N ASP A 46 0.26 -24.64 -5.95
CA ASP A 46 1.02 -25.30 -4.89
C ASP A 46 0.19 -26.40 -4.22
N GLY A 47 -1.09 -26.12 -3.92
CA GLY A 47 -2.01 -27.10 -3.32
C GLY A 47 -2.30 -28.30 -4.23
N VAL A 48 -2.50 -28.07 -5.52
CA VAL A 48 -2.66 -29.16 -6.50
C VAL A 48 -1.40 -30.01 -6.58
N SER A 49 -0.23 -29.38 -6.69
CA SER A 49 1.05 -30.10 -6.75
C SER A 49 1.32 -30.91 -5.49
N HIS A 50 0.99 -30.36 -4.31
CA HIS A 50 1.07 -31.08 -3.03
C HIS A 50 0.16 -32.29 -3.03
N PHE A 51 -1.10 -32.14 -3.45
CA PHE A 51 -2.06 -33.25 -3.48
C PHE A 51 -1.63 -34.36 -4.44
N GLU A 52 -1.17 -34.02 -5.64
CA GLU A 52 -0.66 -34.99 -6.61
C GLU A 52 0.52 -35.78 -6.05
N THR A 53 1.45 -35.08 -5.38
CA THR A 53 2.62 -35.69 -4.76
C THR A 53 2.20 -36.59 -3.58
N LEU A 54 1.29 -36.10 -2.73
CA LEU A 54 0.77 -36.82 -1.58
C LEU A 54 0.04 -38.11 -1.98
N ALA A 55 -0.73 -38.08 -3.07
CA ALA A 55 -1.41 -39.27 -3.58
C ALA A 55 -0.45 -40.37 -4.04
N GLY A 56 0.80 -40.04 -4.37
CA GLY A 56 1.83 -40.98 -4.84
C GLY A 56 2.69 -41.60 -3.74
N VAL A 57 2.62 -41.13 -2.49
CA VAL A 57 3.49 -41.63 -1.41
C VAL A 57 3.04 -43.00 -0.90
N LYS A 58 4.00 -43.83 -0.48
CA LYS A 58 3.76 -45.24 -0.11
C LYS A 58 3.88 -45.53 1.39
N SER A 59 4.17 -44.51 2.20
CA SER A 59 4.30 -44.64 3.65
C SER A 59 3.72 -43.43 4.37
N PHE A 60 3.35 -43.63 5.62
CA PHE A 60 2.85 -42.57 6.49
C PHE A 60 3.96 -41.56 6.80
N GLU A 61 5.19 -42.01 7.02
CA GLU A 61 6.34 -41.14 7.28
C GLU A 61 6.57 -40.16 6.11
N ALA A 62 6.51 -40.63 4.86
CA ALA A 62 6.66 -39.78 3.68
C ALA A 62 5.49 -38.79 3.55
N ALA A 63 4.26 -39.22 3.84
CA ALA A 63 3.10 -38.33 3.86
C ALA A 63 3.23 -37.24 4.93
N PHE A 64 3.72 -37.59 6.11
CA PHE A 64 3.92 -36.68 7.23
C PHE A 64 5.02 -35.64 6.94
N GLU A 65 6.15 -36.08 6.38
CA GLU A 65 7.22 -35.18 5.94
C GLU A 65 6.72 -34.20 4.87
N LEU A 66 5.99 -34.70 3.86
CA LEU A 66 5.44 -33.88 2.79
C LEU A 66 4.44 -32.84 3.33
N GLN A 67 3.50 -33.26 4.17
CA GLN A 67 2.52 -32.36 4.78
C GLN A 67 3.19 -31.30 5.66
N THR A 68 4.19 -31.68 6.45
CA THR A 68 4.94 -30.75 7.31
C THR A 68 5.68 -29.71 6.47
N SER A 69 6.34 -30.14 5.39
CA SER A 69 7.02 -29.24 4.45
C SER A 69 6.04 -28.28 3.77
N PHE A 70 4.90 -28.78 3.29
CA PHE A 70 3.86 -27.97 2.67
C PHE A 70 3.29 -26.91 3.61
N VAL A 71 2.97 -27.28 4.86
CA VAL A 71 2.45 -26.33 5.86
C VAL A 71 3.49 -25.24 6.16
N LYS A 72 4.76 -25.63 6.33
CA LYS A 72 5.85 -24.66 6.58
C LYS A 72 6.00 -23.69 5.41
N SER A 73 6.07 -24.20 4.18
CA SER A 73 6.22 -23.37 2.98
C SER A 73 5.00 -22.48 2.74
N SER A 74 3.79 -23.00 2.98
CA SER A 74 2.55 -22.23 2.86
C SER A 74 2.51 -21.07 3.86
N TYR A 75 2.95 -21.31 5.10
CA TYR A 75 3.03 -20.28 6.14
C TYR A 75 4.06 -19.19 5.78
N GLU A 76 5.26 -19.59 5.37
CA GLU A 76 6.31 -18.64 4.94
C GLU A 76 5.83 -17.78 3.76
N SER A 77 5.19 -18.41 2.76
CA SER A 77 4.63 -17.73 1.59
C SER A 77 3.50 -16.76 1.97
N PHE A 78 2.61 -17.18 2.88
CA PHE A 78 1.53 -16.33 3.38
C PHE A 78 2.06 -15.10 4.13
N VAL A 79 3.03 -15.27 5.02
CA VAL A 79 3.62 -14.14 5.76
C VAL A 79 4.32 -13.17 4.82
N ALA A 80 5.03 -13.68 3.81
CA ALA A 80 5.66 -12.85 2.79
C ALA A 80 4.61 -12.02 2.01
N GLU A 81 3.54 -12.67 1.57
CA GLU A 81 2.44 -12.01 0.87
C GLU A 81 1.73 -10.96 1.73
N ALA A 82 1.41 -11.30 2.99
CA ALA A 82 0.77 -10.38 3.92
C ALA A 82 1.64 -9.15 4.19
N THR A 83 2.96 -9.33 4.30
CA THR A 83 3.92 -8.23 4.43
C THR A 83 3.88 -7.34 3.19
N LYS A 84 3.94 -7.93 2.00
CA LYS A 84 3.91 -7.21 0.72
C LYS A 84 2.60 -6.42 0.54
N LEU A 85 1.45 -7.04 0.78
CA LEU A 85 0.15 -6.35 0.75
C LEU A 85 0.10 -5.21 1.78
N GLY A 86 0.65 -5.41 2.98
CA GLY A 86 0.76 -4.38 4.00
C GLY A 86 1.54 -3.15 3.51
N GLU A 87 2.68 -3.36 2.85
CA GLU A 87 3.48 -2.30 2.23
C GLU A 87 2.71 -1.58 1.12
N MET A 88 2.02 -2.33 0.25
CA MET A 88 1.21 -1.75 -0.83
C MET A 88 0.06 -0.89 -0.30
N TYR A 89 -0.63 -1.33 0.76
CA TYR A 89 -1.65 -0.52 1.43
C TYR A 89 -1.06 0.72 2.10
N ALA A 90 0.12 0.62 2.71
CA ALA A 90 0.81 1.77 3.30
C ALA A 90 1.17 2.81 2.22
N ASP A 91 1.66 2.37 1.06
CA ASP A 91 2.01 3.26 -0.06
C ASP A 91 0.77 3.86 -0.74
N LEU A 92 -0.32 3.11 -0.82
CA LEU A 92 -1.62 3.63 -1.25
C LEU A 92 -2.10 4.74 -0.30
N ALA A 93 -2.01 4.52 1.02
CA ALA A 93 -2.37 5.53 2.00
C ALA A 93 -1.50 6.79 1.87
N LYS A 94 -0.17 6.65 1.75
CA LYS A 94 0.73 7.79 1.49
C LYS A 94 0.33 8.57 0.25
N SER A 95 0.04 7.86 -0.85
CA SER A 95 -0.45 8.48 -2.08
C SER A 95 -1.72 9.28 -1.82
N ALA A 96 -2.73 8.65 -1.20
CA ALA A 96 -4.01 9.29 -0.91
C ALA A 96 -3.89 10.54 -0.02
N TYR A 97 -2.95 10.56 0.93
CA TYR A 97 -2.76 11.69 1.85
C TYR A 97 -1.87 12.82 1.30
N LYS A 98 -1.13 12.57 0.22
CA LYS A 98 -0.17 13.52 -0.37
C LYS A 98 -0.74 14.92 -0.66
N PRO A 99 -1.98 15.09 -1.16
CA PRO A 99 -2.53 16.43 -1.42
C PRO A 99 -2.70 17.29 -0.16
N PHE A 100 -2.72 16.68 1.03
CA PHE A 100 -2.92 17.38 2.29
C PHE A 100 -1.61 17.81 2.97
N GLU A 101 -0.46 17.27 2.55
CA GLU A 101 0.84 17.54 3.18
C GLU A 101 1.21 19.04 3.14
N ALA A 102 1.12 19.67 1.95
CA ALA A 102 1.49 21.08 1.79
C ALA A 102 0.52 22.06 2.49
N PRO A 103 -0.81 21.89 2.41
CA PRO A 103 -1.76 22.67 3.20
C PRO A 103 -1.55 22.54 4.72
N ILE A 104 -1.31 21.32 5.22
CA ILE A 104 -1.06 21.07 6.65
C ILE A 104 0.25 21.73 7.07
N ALA A 105 1.34 21.57 6.30
CA ALA A 105 2.62 22.19 6.59
C ALA A 105 2.52 23.74 6.62
N ALA A 106 1.74 24.32 5.70
CA ALA A 106 1.48 25.75 5.68
C ALA A 106 0.70 26.21 6.93
N ALA A 107 -0.33 25.47 7.33
CA ALA A 107 -1.12 25.74 8.53
C ALA A 107 -0.28 25.64 9.81
N THR A 108 0.54 24.59 9.95
CA THR A 108 1.46 24.42 11.09
C THR A 108 2.51 25.52 11.17
N LYS A 109 3.06 25.94 10.02
CA LYS A 109 4.01 27.06 9.95
C LYS A 109 3.36 28.39 10.32
N ALA A 110 2.11 28.62 9.91
CA ALA A 110 1.34 29.80 10.29
C ALA A 110 1.02 29.80 11.80
N ALA A 111 0.63 28.66 12.38
CA ALA A 111 0.35 28.51 13.81
C ALA A 111 1.62 28.72 14.68
N GLY A 112 2.77 28.17 14.26
CA GLY A 112 4.04 28.39 14.96
C GLY A 112 4.52 29.84 14.90
N LYS A 113 4.27 30.54 13.79
CA LYS A 113 4.55 31.97 13.63
C LYS A 113 3.62 32.84 14.48
N ALA A 114 2.37 32.44 14.64
CA ALA A 114 1.43 33.09 15.55
C ALA A 114 1.83 32.87 17.03
N ALA A 115 2.18 31.66 17.44
CA ALA A 115 2.59 31.35 18.82
C ALA A 115 3.88 32.08 19.25
N SER A 116 4.86 32.19 18.35
CA SER A 116 6.10 32.95 18.59
C SER A 116 5.91 34.46 18.63
N SER A 117 4.83 34.99 18.03
CA SER A 117 4.47 36.41 18.13
C SER A 117 3.70 36.76 19.42
N VAL A 118 3.25 35.76 20.19
CA VAL A 118 2.45 35.92 21.41
C VAL A 118 3.29 35.73 22.69
N ALA A 119 4.51 35.19 22.62
CA ALA A 119 5.44 35.17 23.75
C ALA A 119 6.08 36.56 23.92
N PRO A 120 5.73 37.34 24.97
CA PRO A 120 6.35 38.63 25.19
C PRO A 120 7.79 38.42 25.67
N SER A 121 8.68 39.29 25.21
CA SER A 121 9.99 39.56 25.77
C SER A 121 9.97 39.56 27.30
N ALA A 122 10.65 38.58 27.91
CA ALA A 122 11.07 38.59 29.30
C ALA A 122 12.49 39.16 29.39
#